data_AF-A0A359G1Q4-F1
#
_entry.id   AF-A0A359G1Q4-F1
#
_cell.length_a   1.000
_cell.length_b   1.000
_cell.length_c   1.000
_cell.angle_alpha   90.00
_cell.angle_beta   90.00
_cell.angle_gamma   90.00
#
_symmetry.space_group_name_H-M   'P 1'
#
loop_
_entity.id
_entity.type
_entity.pdbx_description
1 polymer ?
#
loop_
_entity_poly.entity_id
_entity_poly.type
_entity_poly.pdbx_seq_one_letter_code
_entity_poly.pdbx_strand_id
1 'polypeptide(L)' 'SREVYEVQRPEDIQLPSGNLSSSYIFAYNTDFLVYNNDANRHIRYYRNTFQHGGISMEEMIVPYLVLKPKR' A
#
# COMPACT_ATOMS: atom_id res chain seq x y z
N SER A 1 -16.96 2.38 10.16
CA SER A 1 -15.92 2.86 9.23
C SER A 1 -14.68 2.01 9.42
N ARG A 2 -14.27 1.27 8.40
CA ARG A 2 -12.93 0.69 8.25
C ARG A 2 -12.60 0.76 6.76
N GLU A 3 -12.49 1.99 6.27
CA GLU A 3 -12.20 2.28 4.85
C GLU A 3 -10.70 2.12 4.54
N VAL A 4 -9.85 2.04 5.57
CA VAL A 4 -8.41 1.86 5.47
C VAL A 4 -7.90 0.87 6.52
N TYR A 5 -6.74 0.29 6.28
CA TYR A 5 -5.98 -0.43 7.30
C TYR A 5 -5.04 0.54 8.00
N GLU A 6 -5.37 0.89 9.24
CA GLU A 6 -4.55 1.75 10.09
C GLU A 6 -3.70 0.90 11.05
N VAL A 7 -2.41 1.25 11.14
CA VAL A 7 -1.45 0.64 12.05
C VAL A 7 -0.80 1.73 12.89
N GLN A 8 -1.12 1.72 14.19
CA GLN A 8 -0.59 2.69 15.16
C GLN A 8 0.80 2.31 15.71
N ARG A 9 1.18 1.03 15.59
CA ARG A 9 2.48 0.50 16.01
C ARG A 9 3.16 -0.19 14.82
N PRO A 10 4.09 0.50 14.11
CA PRO A 10 4.75 -0.04 12.92
C PRO A 10 5.40 -1.42 13.12
N GLU A 11 5.90 -1.67 14.33
CA GLU A 11 6.52 -2.93 14.73
C GLU A 11 5.58 -4.14 14.62
N ASP A 12 4.26 -3.95 14.78
CA ASP A 12 3.26 -5.02 14.69
C ASP A 12 3.21 -5.63 13.26
N ILE A 13 3.70 -4.90 12.26
CA ILE A 13 3.79 -5.33 10.85
C ILE A 13 5.23 -5.30 10.32
N GLN A 14 6.22 -5.30 11.20
CA GLN A 14 7.65 -5.32 10.84
C GLN A 14 8.12 -4.10 10.03
N LEU A 15 7.42 -2.97 10.15
CA LEU A 15 7.85 -1.70 9.56
C LEU A 15 8.69 -0.87 10.55
N PRO A 16 9.60 -0.03 10.05
CA PRO A 16 10.40 0.85 10.91
C PRO A 16 9.51 1.89 11.59
N SER A 17 9.86 2.22 12.84
CA SER A 17 9.26 3.34 13.57
C SER A 17 10.28 4.48 13.62
N GLY A 18 10.09 5.52 12.81
CA GLY A 18 11.01 6.66 12.73
C GLY A 18 10.97 7.56 13.96
N ASN A 19 9.87 7.51 14.72
CA ASN A 19 9.67 8.22 15.99
C ASN A 19 8.54 7.53 16.79
N LEU A 20 8.40 7.86 18.08
CA LEU A 20 7.44 7.21 18.99
C LEU A 20 5.96 7.32 18.50
N SER A 21 5.65 8.30 17.65
CA SER A 21 4.31 8.55 17.11
C SER A 21 4.14 8.12 15.66
N SER A 22 5.03 7.28 15.12
CA SER A 22 4.94 6.83 13.73
C SER A 22 3.73 5.91 13.56
N SER A 23 2.90 6.19 12.55
CA SER A 23 1.75 5.35 12.18
C SER A 23 1.68 5.19 10.67
N TYR A 24 1.10 4.08 10.22
CA TYR A 24 0.92 3.78 8.80
C TYR A 24 -0.56 3.60 8.48
N ILE A 25 -0.96 4.03 7.29
CA ILE A 25 -2.28 3.74 6.72
C ILE A 25 -2.10 3.14 5.34
N PHE A 26 -2.89 2.12 5.03
CA PHE A 26 -2.91 1.48 3.72
C PHE A 26 -4.33 1.46 3.18
N ALA A 27 -4.46 1.76 1.89
CA ALA A 27 -5.72 1.62 1.17
C ALA A 27 -5.97 0.14 0.83
N TYR A 28 -7.25 -0.24 0.76
CA TYR A 28 -7.66 -1.57 0.34
C TYR A 28 -7.98 -1.62 -1.15
N ASN A 29 -7.78 -2.78 -1.78
CA ASN A 29 -8.27 -3.08 -3.14
C ASN A 29 -7.95 -1.96 -4.16
N THR A 30 -8.98 -1.33 -4.72
CA THR A 30 -8.88 -0.27 -5.73
C THR A 30 -8.89 1.15 -5.14
N ASP A 31 -8.95 1.27 -3.82
CA ASP A 31 -8.95 2.56 -3.15
C ASP A 31 -7.55 3.15 -3.15
N PHE A 32 -7.45 4.48 -3.17
CA PHE A 32 -6.19 5.20 -3.15
C PHE A 32 -6.32 6.47 -2.31
N LEU A 33 -5.22 6.88 -1.69
CA LEU A 33 -5.18 8.08 -0.86
C LEU A 33 -4.81 9.28 -1.71
N VAL A 34 -5.58 10.36 -1.57
CA VAL A 34 -5.28 11.66 -2.18
C VAL A 34 -5.22 12.74 -1.12
N TYR A 35 -4.36 13.73 -1.33
CA TYR A 35 -4.37 14.93 -0.51
C TYR A 35 -5.63 15.75 -0.79
N ASN A 36 -6.14 16.42 0.25
CA ASN A 36 -7.36 17.24 0.15
C ASN A 36 -7.21 18.40 -0.84
N ASN A 37 -6.00 18.96 -0.97
CA ASN A 37 -5.74 20.03 -1.91
C ASN A 37 -5.90 19.52 -3.35
N ASP A 38 -6.74 20.18 -4.15
CA ASP A 38 -7.07 19.77 -5.53
C ASP A 38 -7.51 18.29 -5.68
N ALA A 39 -8.18 17.71 -4.67
CA ALA A 39 -8.55 16.29 -4.66
C ALA A 39 -9.25 15.82 -5.96
N ASN A 40 -10.18 16.61 -6.50
CA ASN A 40 -10.90 16.28 -7.74
C ASN A 40 -9.96 16.09 -8.95
N ARG A 41 -8.86 16.85 -9.03
CA ARG A 41 -7.86 16.72 -10.09
C ARG A 41 -7.12 15.39 -9.94
N HIS A 42 -6.66 15.09 -8.73
CA HIS A 42 -5.95 13.85 -8.42
C HIS A 42 -6.84 12.62 -8.63
N ILE A 43 -8.09 12.66 -8.17
CA ILE A 43 -9.07 11.58 -8.38
C ILE A 43 -9.23 11.31 -9.89
N ARG A 44 -9.45 12.32 -10.72
CA ARG A 44 -9.57 12.12 -12.17
C ARG A 44 -8.30 11.57 -12.81
N TYR A 45 -7.14 11.97 -12.29
CA TYR A 45 -5.84 11.55 -12.83
C TYR A 45 -5.51 10.09 -12.50
N TYR A 46 -5.76 9.64 -11.27
CA TYR A 46 -5.42 8.29 -10.83
C TYR A 46 -6.52 7.26 -11.06
N ARG A 47 -7.79 7.68 -11.15
CA ARG A 47 -8.91 6.76 -11.36
C ARG A 47 -8.73 5.96 -12.66
N ASN A 48 -9.00 4.66 -12.58
CA ASN A 48 -8.86 3.70 -13.68
C ASN A 48 -7.43 3.56 -14.22
N THR A 49 -6.42 3.95 -13.44
CA THR A 49 -5.02 3.66 -13.75
C THR A 49 -4.51 2.54 -12.84
N PHE A 50 -3.42 1.90 -13.24
CA PHE A 50 -2.79 0.87 -12.43
C PHE A 50 -1.98 1.51 -11.30
N GLN A 51 -2.40 1.28 -10.07
CA GLN A 51 -1.77 1.81 -8.86
C GLN A 51 -1.22 0.65 -8.02
N HIS A 52 -0.23 0.97 -7.19
CA HIS A 52 0.43 0.06 -6.28
C HIS A 52 0.72 0.73 -4.94
N GLY A 53 1.19 -0.05 -3.97
CA GLY A 53 1.50 0.39 -2.61
C GLY A 53 0.36 0.15 -1.63
N GLY A 54 -0.71 -0.52 -2.07
CA GLY A 54 -1.76 -1.03 -1.21
C GLY A 54 -1.37 -2.35 -0.54
N ILE A 55 -2.35 -2.96 0.11
CA ILE A 55 -2.23 -4.26 0.78
C ILE A 55 -3.14 -5.31 0.15
N SER A 56 -3.44 -5.17 -1.15
CA SER A 56 -4.17 -6.20 -1.89
C SER A 56 -3.38 -7.51 -1.92
N MET A 57 -4.06 -8.66 -2.07
CA MET A 57 -3.39 -9.96 -2.07
C MET A 57 -2.39 -10.07 -3.22
N GLU A 58 -2.73 -9.49 -4.36
CA GLU A 58 -1.92 -9.43 -5.57
C GLU A 58 -0.63 -8.62 -5.39
N GLU A 59 -0.64 -7.62 -4.51
CA GLU A 59 0.55 -6.84 -4.17
C GLU A 59 1.42 -7.52 -3.12
N MET A 60 0.81 -8.25 -2.18
CA MET A 60 1.51 -8.92 -1.09
C MET A 60 2.09 -10.29 -1.49
N ILE A 61 1.48 -10.99 -2.44
CA ILE A 61 1.90 -12.33 -2.88
C ILE A 61 2.69 -12.20 -4.19
N VAL A 62 4.01 -12.41 -4.11
CA VAL A 62 4.89 -12.35 -5.28
C VAL A 62 5.26 -13.76 -5.74
N PRO A 63 5.02 -14.14 -7.01
CA PRO A 63 5.48 -15.41 -7.54
C PRO A 63 7.01 -15.40 -7.65
N TYR A 64 7.65 -16.53 -7.32
CA TYR A 64 9.08 -16.71 -7.49
C TYR A 64 9.38 -18.02 -8.23
N LEU A 65 10.52 -18.06 -8.93
CA LEU A 65 11.00 -19.23 -9.63
C LEU A 65 12.43 -19.54 -9.18
N VAL A 66 12.74 -20.83 -9.02
CA VAL A 66 14.10 -21.30 -8.72
C VAL A 66 14.68 -21.93 -9.97
N LEU A 67 15.70 -21.29 -10.55
CA LEU A 67 16.38 -21.80 -11.74
C LEU A 67 17.48 -22.79 -11.34
N LYS A 68 17.60 -23.86 -12.10
CA LYS A 68 18.73 -24.78 -12.00
C LYS A 68 19.81 -24.36 -13.00
N PRO A 69 21.10 -24.35 -12.60
CA PRO A 69 22.17 -24.06 -13.54
C PRO A 69 22.18 -25.09 -14.66
N LYS A 70 22.48 -24.65 -15.88
CA LYS A 70 22.81 -25.57 -16.97
C LYS A 70 24.10 -26.30 -16.61
N ARG A 71 24.10 -27.62 -16.81
CA ARG A 71 25.33 -28.41 -16.86
C ARG A 71 26.12 -28.08 -18.10
#